data_AF-A0A9D8UR66-F1
#
_entry.id   AF-A0A9D8UR66-F1
#
_cell.length_a   1.000
_cell.length_b   1.000
_cell.length_c   1.000
_cell.angle_alpha   90.00
_cell.angle_beta   90.00
_cell.angle_gamma   90.00
#
_symmetry.space_group_name_H-M   'P 1'
#
loop_
_entity.id
_entity.type
_entity.pdbx_description
1 polymer ?
#
loop_
_entity_poly.entity_id
_entity_poly.type
_entity_poly.pdbx_seq_one_letter_code
_entity_poly.pdbx_strand_id
1 'polypeptide(L)'
;MHKEGGAFSIIGDYRHKFFDGLMAIMNERKIKKFDLEPLEVMCTMLQDPELTDRSKILRGAIGGAPQMVKIYPFLKTIEFAVRWGEDRRIYLNGREIFEYEKIFAPILNSGDMTFEYPLEAVELESGFETLKL
;
A
#
# COMPACT_ATOMS: atom_id res chain seq x y z
N MET A 1 19.34 -1.49 17.51
CA MET A 1 18.40 -0.69 18.34
C MET A 1 17.00 -1.27 18.13
N HIS A 2 16.57 -2.18 19.01
CA HIS A 2 15.25 -2.82 18.91
C HIS A 2 14.20 -1.81 19.41
N LYS A 3 13.45 -1.22 18.48
CA LYS A 3 12.31 -0.33 18.78
C LYS A 3 11.04 -1.16 18.70
N GLU A 4 10.14 -0.96 19.67
CA GLU A 4 8.99 -1.79 20.01
C GLU A 4 7.91 -1.96 18.92
N GLY A 5 8.03 -1.29 17.77
CA GLY A 5 7.24 -1.56 16.55
C GLY A 5 7.58 -2.94 15.99
N GLY A 6 6.60 -3.65 15.40
CA GLY A 6 6.79 -5.00 14.87
C GLY A 6 8.01 -5.18 13.94
N ALA A 7 8.39 -6.43 13.68
CA ALA A 7 9.51 -6.70 12.78
C ALA A 7 9.16 -6.29 11.33
N PHE A 8 10.04 -5.53 10.68
CA PHE A 8 9.97 -5.26 9.25
C PHE A 8 11.37 -5.27 8.63
N SER A 9 11.43 -5.30 7.31
CA SER A 9 12.68 -5.17 6.55
C SER A 9 12.45 -4.25 5.36
N ILE A 10 13.48 -3.49 5.00
CA ILE A 10 13.47 -2.58 3.87
C ILE A 10 14.66 -2.86 2.96
N ILE A 11 14.42 -2.78 1.65
CA ILE A 11 15.41 -2.93 0.60
C ILE A 11 15.28 -1.71 -0.33
N GLY A 12 16.41 -1.10 -0.71
CA GLY A 12 16.46 0.03 -1.63
C GLY A 12 17.47 1.12 -1.24
N ASP A 13 17.58 2.14 -2.08
CA ASP A 13 18.61 3.18 -1.97
C ASP A 13 18.25 4.28 -0.96
N TYR A 14 16.95 4.57 -0.79
CA TYR A 14 16.46 5.64 0.08
C TYR A 14 16.12 5.19 1.51
N ARG A 15 16.84 4.21 2.07
CA ARG A 15 16.59 3.67 3.42
C ARG A 15 16.58 4.76 4.51
N HIS A 16 17.51 5.71 4.45
CA HIS A 16 17.61 6.79 5.44
C HIS A 16 16.34 7.66 5.44
N LYS A 17 15.91 8.17 4.28
CA LYS A 17 14.67 8.95 4.14
C LYS A 17 13.45 8.15 4.60
N PHE A 18 13.39 6.85 4.31
CA PHE A 18 12.33 6.00 4.80
C PHE A 18 12.30 5.93 6.34
N PHE A 19 13.45 5.69 6.98
CA PHE A 19 13.51 5.63 8.44
C PHE A 19 13.18 6.98 9.09
N ASP A 20 13.58 8.09 8.48
CA ASP A 20 13.26 9.43 8.97
C ASP A 20 11.74 9.66 8.94
N GLY A 21 11.08 9.35 7.83
CA GLY A 21 9.62 9.42 7.70
C GLY A 21 8.90 8.49 8.69
N LEU A 22 9.36 7.25 8.82
CA LEU A 22 8.77 6.30 9.75
C LEU A 22 8.94 6.75 11.21
N MET A 23 10.11 7.26 11.58
CA MET A 23 10.34 7.81 12.92
C MET A 23 9.45 9.02 13.22
N ALA A 24 9.23 9.90 12.23
CA ALA A 24 8.32 11.03 12.37
C ALA A 24 6.90 10.55 12.71
N ILE A 25 6.35 9.64 11.90
CA ILE A 25 4.99 9.07 12.10
C ILE A 25 4.91 8.34 13.45
N MET A 26 5.91 7.53 13.79
CA MET A 26 5.95 6.80 15.06
C MET A 26 5.94 7.73 16.27
N ASN A 27 6.72 8.81 16.24
CA ASN A 27 6.81 9.77 17.34
C ASN A 27 5.53 10.59 17.47
N GLU A 28 4.97 11.05 16.34
CA GLU A 28 3.75 11.84 16.29
C GLU A 28 2.55 11.05 16.83
N ARG A 29 2.35 9.82 16.32
CA ARG A 29 1.19 8.98 16.65
C ARG A 29 1.44 8.04 17.83
N LYS A 30 2.63 8.09 18.44
CA LYS A 30 3.08 7.22 19.55
C LYS A 30 2.89 5.73 19.24
N ILE A 31 3.19 5.34 18.00
CA ILE A 31 2.95 3.99 17.50
C ILE A 31 3.89 3.00 18.17
N LYS A 32 3.31 1.90 18.66
CA LYS A 32 4.02 0.75 19.23
C LYS A 32 3.95 -0.49 18.37
N LYS A 33 3.10 -0.55 17.36
CA LYS A 33 2.96 -1.69 16.44
C LYS A 33 2.62 -1.13 15.07
N PHE A 34 3.25 -1.66 14.04
CA PHE A 34 2.96 -1.22 12.67
C PHE A 34 1.63 -1.79 12.20
N ASP A 35 0.79 -0.90 11.70
CA ASP A 35 -0.44 -1.14 10.95
C ASP A 35 -0.42 -0.24 9.72
N LEU A 36 0.24 -0.72 8.66
CA LEU A 36 0.43 -0.03 7.38
C LEU A 36 1.29 1.25 7.40
N GLU A 37 1.77 1.76 8.54
CA GLU A 37 2.61 2.98 8.50
C GLU A 37 3.89 2.84 7.67
N PRO A 38 4.58 1.68 7.60
CA PRO A 38 5.66 1.49 6.64
C PRO A 38 5.23 1.71 5.18
N LEU A 39 4.00 1.34 4.82
CA LEU A 39 3.45 1.58 3.49
C LEU A 39 3.06 3.04 3.31
N GLU A 40 2.51 3.70 4.33
CA GLU A 40 2.21 5.13 4.31
C GLU A 40 3.46 5.99 4.04
N VAL A 41 4.58 5.65 4.67
CA VAL A 41 5.88 6.29 4.39
C VAL A 41 6.29 6.05 2.94
N MET A 42 6.13 4.83 2.43
CA MET A 42 6.45 4.51 1.04
C MET A 42 5.59 5.31 0.06
N CYS A 43 4.29 5.42 0.31
CA CYS A 43 3.38 6.27 -0.46
C CYS A 43 3.85 7.73 -0.45
N THR A 44 4.20 8.26 0.72
CA THR A 44 4.73 9.63 0.83
C THR A 44 6.01 9.81 0.01
N MET A 45 6.94 8.85 0.07
CA MET A 45 8.18 8.88 -0.70
C MET A 45 7.96 8.77 -2.21
N LEU A 46 6.99 7.98 -2.65
CA LEU A 46 6.63 7.83 -4.07
C LEU A 46 5.89 9.06 -4.63
N GLN A 47 5.47 9.99 -3.77
CA GLN A 47 4.93 11.29 -4.18
C GLN A 47 5.99 12.40 -4.17
N ASP A 48 7.19 12.16 -3.61
CA ASP A 48 8.28 13.14 -3.56
C ASP A 48 9.01 13.21 -4.92
N PRO A 49 8.95 14.35 -5.64
CA PRO A 49 9.66 14.52 -6.91
C PRO A 49 11.17 14.39 -6.76
N GLU A 50 11.75 14.68 -5.59
CA GLU A 50 13.20 14.48 -5.38
C GLU A 50 13.61 13.01 -5.47
N LEU A 51 12.67 12.10 -5.18
CA LEU A 51 12.89 10.65 -5.14
C LEU A 51 12.46 9.95 -6.42
N THR A 52 11.55 10.57 -7.18
CA THR A 52 10.89 9.95 -8.33
C THR A 52 11.25 10.57 -9.67
N ASP A 53 11.72 11.82 -9.70
CA ASP A 53 12.12 12.50 -10.94
C ASP A 53 13.41 11.90 -11.53
N ARG A 54 13.25 11.16 -12.64
CA ARG A 54 14.34 10.53 -13.40
C ARG A 54 15.02 11.47 -14.40
N SER A 55 14.54 12.70 -14.56
CA SER A 55 15.14 13.66 -15.50
C SER A 55 16.52 14.17 -15.05
N LYS A 56 16.86 13.98 -13.77
CA LYS A 56 18.10 14.43 -13.15
C LYS A 56 19.07 13.27 -12.93
N ILE A 57 20.36 13.52 -13.18
CA ILE A 57 21.43 12.54 -12.97
C ILE A 57 21.46 12.10 -11.50
N LEU A 58 21.48 10.78 -11.27
CA LEU A 58 21.51 10.15 -9.94
C LEU A 58 20.29 10.47 -9.04
N ARG A 59 19.12 10.76 -9.63
CA ARG A 59 17.82 10.90 -8.93
C ARG A 59 16.77 9.98 -9.55
N GLY A 60 15.62 9.83 -8.88
CA GLY A 60 14.51 9.03 -9.42
C GLY A 60 14.69 7.52 -9.25
N ALA A 61 15.39 7.06 -8.20
CA ALA A 61 15.69 5.64 -8.01
C ALA A 61 14.47 4.79 -7.64
N ILE A 62 13.37 5.43 -7.22
CA ILE A 62 12.06 4.79 -6.97
C ILE A 62 10.99 5.44 -7.84
N GLY A 63 9.85 4.78 -8.01
CA GLY A 63 8.71 5.35 -8.75
C GLY A 63 7.63 4.32 -9.04
N GLY A 64 6.59 4.76 -9.75
CA GLY A 64 5.40 3.97 -10.02
C GLY A 64 4.40 3.96 -8.85
N ALA A 65 3.30 3.23 -9.03
CA ALA A 65 2.34 3.01 -7.96
C ALA A 65 2.89 2.03 -6.92
N PRO A 66 2.63 2.24 -5.61
CA PRO A 66 2.98 1.28 -4.58
C PRO A 66 2.25 -0.05 -4.83
N GLN A 67 2.88 -1.13 -4.40
CA GLN A 67 2.38 -2.50 -4.52
C GLN A 67 2.28 -3.13 -3.15
N MET A 68 1.24 -3.94 -2.91
CA MET A 68 1.07 -4.64 -1.64
C MET A 68 0.60 -6.07 -1.85
N VAL A 69 1.25 -6.99 -1.14
CA VAL A 69 0.82 -8.39 -1.03
C VAL A 69 0.83 -8.78 0.44
N LYS A 70 -0.23 -9.45 0.88
CA LYS A 70 -0.32 -10.06 2.20
C LYS A 70 0.02 -11.54 2.10
N ILE A 71 1.00 -11.98 2.88
CA ILE A 71 1.47 -13.36 2.90
C ILE A 71 0.99 -14.02 4.19
N TYR A 72 0.26 -15.13 4.05
CA TYR A 72 -0.25 -15.96 5.12
C TYR A 72 0.65 -17.20 5.32
N PRO A 73 0.49 -17.94 6.43
CA PRO A 73 1.15 -19.23 6.59
C PRO A 73 0.94 -20.14 5.37
N PHE A 74 1.94 -20.97 5.08
CA PHE A 74 1.95 -21.86 3.91
C PHE A 74 1.98 -21.12 2.56
N LEU A 75 2.54 -19.91 2.52
CA LEU A 75 2.73 -19.10 1.31
C LEU A 75 1.43 -18.77 0.56
N LYS A 76 0.29 -18.79 1.25
CA LYS A 76 -0.95 -18.24 0.67
C LYS A 76 -0.81 -16.73 0.57
N THR A 77 -1.05 -16.17 -0.60
CA THR A 77 -0.93 -14.73 -0.85
C THR A 77 -2.29 -14.12 -1.20
N ILE A 78 -2.49 -12.89 -0.78
CA ILE A 78 -3.56 -12.03 -1.26
C ILE A 78 -2.90 -10.76 -1.79
N GLU A 79 -3.12 -10.48 -3.07
CA GLU A 79 -2.69 -9.24 -3.70
C GLU A 79 -3.71 -8.14 -3.41
N PHE A 80 -3.22 -6.91 -3.28
CA PHE A 80 -4.06 -5.74 -3.14
C PHE A 80 -3.88 -4.87 -4.37
N ALA A 81 -5.00 -4.46 -4.94
CA ALA A 81 -4.99 -3.30 -5.83
C ALA A 81 -4.77 -2.04 -4.99
N VAL A 82 -4.17 -1.01 -5.55
CA VAL A 82 -3.93 0.26 -4.88
C VAL A 82 -4.53 1.38 -5.71
N ARG A 83 -5.40 2.17 -5.10
CA ARG A 83 -5.85 3.43 -5.65
C ARG A 83 -4.77 4.47 -5.40
N TRP A 84 -4.15 4.97 -6.46
CA TRP A 84 -2.90 5.74 -6.41
C TRP A 84 -2.97 6.98 -7.31
N GLY A 85 -2.16 7.99 -6.96
CA GLY A 85 -2.02 9.22 -7.74
C GLY A 85 -3.12 10.25 -7.48
N GLU A 86 -2.94 11.46 -8.01
CA GLU A 86 -3.92 12.54 -7.92
C GLU A 86 -5.23 12.20 -8.66
N ASP A 87 -5.11 11.44 -9.74
CA ASP A 87 -6.21 10.96 -10.58
C ASP A 87 -6.91 9.71 -10.02
N ARG A 88 -6.43 9.18 -8.89
CA ARG A 88 -7.03 8.06 -8.16
C ARG A 88 -7.29 6.84 -9.04
N ARG A 89 -6.37 6.56 -9.97
CA ARG A 89 -6.43 5.34 -10.78
C ARG A 89 -6.10 4.11 -9.94
N ILE A 90 -6.64 2.98 -10.36
CA ILE A 90 -6.43 1.70 -9.68
C ILE A 90 -5.27 0.97 -10.34
N TYR A 91 -4.32 0.54 -9.53
CA TYR A 91 -3.16 -0.23 -9.96
C TYR A 91 -3.15 -1.60 -9.29
N LEU A 92 -2.96 -2.66 -10.07
CA LEU A 92 -2.72 -4.00 -9.54
C LEU A 92 -1.33 -4.45 -10.00
N ASN A 93 -0.48 -4.85 -9.05
CA ASN A 93 0.90 -5.23 -9.35
C ASN A 93 1.65 -4.18 -10.19
N GLY A 94 1.41 -2.90 -9.90
CA GLY A 94 2.06 -1.75 -10.57
C GLY A 94 1.54 -1.43 -11.97
N ARG A 95 0.56 -2.19 -12.48
CA ARG A 95 -0.12 -1.91 -13.75
C ARG A 95 -1.46 -1.22 -13.48
N GLU A 96 -1.72 -0.15 -14.20
CA GLU A 96 -3.03 0.50 -14.23
C GLU A 96 -4.10 -0.48 -14.76
N ILE A 97 -5.20 -0.59 -14.01
CA ILE A 97 -6.38 -1.35 -14.38
C ILE A 97 -7.28 -0.46 -15.24
N PHE A 98 -7.74 -0.99 -16.38
CA PHE A 98 -8.68 -0.27 -17.23
C PHE A 98 -10.09 -0.26 -16.64
N GLU A 99 -10.91 0.74 -16.97
CA GLU A 99 -12.27 0.89 -16.45
C GLU A 99 -13.18 -0.31 -16.70
N TYR A 100 -12.96 -1.04 -17.79
CA TYR A 100 -13.74 -2.23 -18.14
C TYR A 100 -13.28 -3.51 -17.42
N GLU A 101 -12.10 -3.50 -16.79
CA GLU A 101 -11.55 -4.65 -16.08
C GLU A 101 -12.21 -4.76 -14.70
N LYS A 102 -12.78 -5.93 -14.40
CA LYS A 102 -13.31 -6.24 -13.07
C LYS A 102 -12.23 -6.94 -12.26
N ILE A 103 -11.97 -6.45 -11.05
CA ILE A 103 -11.03 -7.06 -10.11
C ILE A 103 -11.75 -7.58 -8.87
N PHE A 104 -11.29 -8.71 -8.36
CA PHE A 104 -11.76 -9.31 -7.10
C PHE A 104 -10.83 -8.98 -5.92
N ALA A 105 -9.64 -8.46 -6.21
CA ALA A 105 -8.68 -8.06 -5.19
C ALA A 105 -9.25 -6.90 -4.34
N PRO A 106 -9.02 -6.89 -3.02
CA PRO A 106 -9.29 -5.72 -2.21
C PRO A 106 -8.50 -4.53 -2.73
N ILE A 107 -9.09 -3.34 -2.65
CA ILE A 107 -8.48 -2.09 -3.09
C ILE A 107 -8.04 -1.32 -1.84
N LEU A 108 -6.74 -1.06 -1.72
CA LEU A 108 -6.18 -0.15 -0.73
C LEU A 108 -6.26 1.30 -1.26
N ASN A 109 -6.84 2.19 -0.46
CA ASN A 109 -6.81 3.63 -0.70
C ASN A 109 -5.50 4.21 -0.14
N SER A 110 -4.60 4.67 -1.01
CA SER A 110 -3.27 5.15 -0.57
C SER A 110 -3.30 6.49 0.19
N GLY A 111 -4.43 7.18 0.23
CA GLY A 111 -4.58 8.47 0.90
C GLY A 111 -4.90 8.37 2.39
N ASP A 112 -5.62 7.32 2.80
CA ASP A 112 -6.10 7.13 4.17
C ASP A 112 -5.87 5.71 4.71
N MET A 113 -5.24 4.84 3.93
CA MET A 113 -4.97 3.44 4.24
C MET A 113 -6.24 2.60 4.50
N THR A 114 -7.39 3.03 3.97
CA THR A 114 -8.64 2.25 4.04
C THR A 114 -8.72 1.20 2.94
N PHE A 115 -9.59 0.20 3.15
CA PHE A 115 -9.81 -0.88 2.19
C PHE A 115 -11.23 -0.84 1.64
N GLU A 116 -11.35 -1.09 0.35
CA GLU A 116 -12.62 -1.36 -0.33
C GLU A 116 -12.62 -2.80 -0.85
N TYR A 117 -13.71 -3.51 -0.61
CA TYR A 117 -13.90 -4.88 -1.08
C TYR A 117 -14.94 -4.89 -2.19
N PRO A 118 -14.55 -5.05 -3.47
CA PRO A 118 -15.49 -4.98 -4.60
C PRO A 118 -16.68 -5.95 -4.48
N LEU A 119 -16.50 -7.05 -3.75
CA LEU A 119 -17.51 -8.07 -3.53
C LEU A 119 -18.48 -7.77 -2.37
N GLU A 120 -18.20 -6.77 -1.54
CA GLU A 120 -19.07 -6.41 -0.40
C GLU A 120 -20.42 -5.85 -0.86
N ALA A 121 -20.45 -5.17 -2.00
CA ALA A 121 -21.67 -4.60 -2.59
C ALA A 121 -22.46 -5.59 -3.47
N VAL A 122 -22.01 -6.83 -3.61
CA VAL A 122 -22.75 -7.84 -4.38
C VAL A 122 -23.88 -8.34 -3.49
N GLU A 123 -25.10 -7.85 -3.72
CA GLU A 123 -26.30 -8.47 -3.18
C GLU A 123 -26.32 -9.93 -3.65
N LEU A 124 -26.22 -10.85 -2.69
CA LEU A 124 -26.50 -12.26 -2.95
C LEU A 124 -27.96 -12.30 -3.39
N GLU A 125 -28.23 -12.71 -4.63
CA GLU A 125 -29.59 -13.04 -5.05
C GLU A 125 -30.19 -13.96 -3.99
N SER A 126 -31.36 -13.57 -3.51
CA SER A 126 -32.05 -14.09 -2.33
C SER A 126 -32.29 -15.60 -2.42
N GLY A 127 -31.31 -16.37 -1.97
CA GLY A 127 -31.37 -17.83 -1.88
C GLY A 127 -30.32 -18.49 -0.99
N PHE A 128 -29.29 -17.76 -0.55
CA PHE A 128 -28.28 -18.29 0.36
C PHE A 128 -28.18 -17.40 1.60
N GLU A 129 -28.56 -17.97 2.74
CA GLU A 129 -28.49 -17.35 4.06
C GLU A 129 -27.10 -16.77 4.29
N THR A 130 -27.07 -15.53 4.78
CA THR A 130 -25.87 -14.76 5.09
C THR A 130 -24.98 -15.56 6.05
N LEU A 131 -23.84 -16.06 5.56
CA LEU A 131 -22.75 -16.52 6.42
C LEU A 131 -22.14 -15.27 7.07
N LYS A 132 -22.50 -15.02 8.33
CA LYS A 132 -21.75 -14.09 9.18
C LYS A 132 -20.34 -14.65 9.37
N LEU A 133 -19.36 -13.98 8.78
CA LEU A 133 -17.94 -14.14 9.11
C LEU A 133 -17.64 -13.47 10.45
#